data_AF-A0A2S6NGM5-F1
#
_entry.id   AF-A0A2S6NGM5-F1
#
_cell.length_a   1.000
_cell.length_b   1.000
_cell.length_c   1.000
_cell.angle_alpha   90.00
_cell.angle_beta   90.00
_cell.angle_gamma   90.00
#
_symmetry.space_group_name_H-M   'P 1'
#
loop_
_entity.id
_entity.type
_entity.pdbx_description
1 polymer ?
#
loop_
_entity_poly.entity_id
_entity_poly.type
_entity_poly.pdbx_seq_one_letter_code
_entity_poly.pdbx_strand_id
1 'polypeptide(L)'
;MRTQNILLALGAVALATLPLALITPGGDHSFGGSDDQATAMIQKLDPGYHRWFKPLWQPPSSEVESLLFGVQAAIGAGAVGYVLGYVRGRRTKRDGVGRDDAARD
;
A
#
# COMPACT_ATOMS: atom_id res chain seq x y z
N MET A 1 -10.72 20.04 -6.62
CA MET A 1 -10.43 19.24 -5.40
C MET A 1 -9.99 20.24 -4.35
N ARG A 2 -10.54 20.23 -3.14
CA ARG A 2 -10.13 21.18 -2.10
C ARG A 2 -8.63 21.00 -1.86
N THR A 3 -7.86 22.09 -1.87
CA THR A 3 -6.41 22.12 -1.62
C THR A 3 -6.02 21.36 -0.35
N GLN A 4 -6.89 21.35 0.65
CA GLN A 4 -6.76 20.55 1.88
C GLN A 4 -6.60 19.04 1.61
N ASN A 5 -7.33 18.46 0.66
CA ASN A 5 -7.22 17.03 0.36
C ASN A 5 -5.91 16.68 -0.34
N ILE A 6 -5.37 17.60 -1.15
CA ILE A 6 -4.08 17.43 -1.82
C ILE A 6 -2.96 17.52 -0.78
N LEU A 7 -3.06 18.46 0.17
CA LEU A 7 -2.15 18.57 1.31
C LEU A 7 -2.15 17.33 2.20
N LEU A 8 -3.34 16.79 2.53
CA LEU A 8 -3.46 15.55 3.30
C LEU A 8 -2.90 14.33 2.57
N ALA A 9 -3.13 14.22 1.25
CA ALA A 9 -2.57 13.15 0.43
C ALA A 9 -1.04 13.24 0.34
N LEU A 10 -0.49 14.45 0.14
CA LEU A 10 0.95 14.71 0.17
C LEU A 10 1.55 14.37 1.54
N GLY A 11 0.88 14.74 2.63
CA GLY A 11 1.29 14.40 3.99
C GLY A 11 1.32 12.89 4.22
N ALA A 12 0.31 12.15 3.77
CA ALA A 12 0.25 10.69 3.87
C ALA A 12 1.36 10.00 3.04
N VAL A 13 1.59 10.47 1.81
CA VAL A 13 2.69 9.97 0.97
C VAL A 13 4.03 10.26 1.63
N ALA A 14 4.25 11.48 2.14
CA ALA A 14 5.46 11.83 2.85
C ALA A 14 5.66 10.96 4.09
N LEU A 15 4.63 10.69 4.88
CA LEU A 15 4.72 9.81 6.04
C LEU A 15 5.08 8.36 5.66
N ALA A 16 4.63 7.88 4.50
CA ALA A 16 4.96 6.55 4.00
C ALA A 16 6.38 6.49 3.40
N THR A 17 6.84 7.55 2.72
CA THR A 17 8.13 7.56 2.00
C THR A 17 9.29 8.14 2.80
N LEU A 18 9.04 8.98 3.81
CA LEU A 18 10.07 9.51 4.71
C LEU A 18 10.86 8.41 5.42
N PRO A 19 10.23 7.39 6.03
CA PRO A 19 10.97 6.30 6.64
C PRO A 19 11.83 5.55 5.62
N LEU A 20 11.29 5.31 4.42
CA LEU A 20 12.01 4.64 3.33
C LEU A 20 13.20 5.46 2.80
N ALA A 21 13.11 6.80 2.81
CA ALA A 21 14.17 7.68 2.35
C ALA A 21 15.24 7.94 3.43
N LEU A 22 14.85 7.93 4.71
CA LEU A 22 15.75 8.13 5.85
C LEU A 22 16.50 6.85 6.22
N ILE A 23 15.91 5.68 5.95
CA ILE A 23 16.57 4.38 6.10
C ILE A 23 17.42 4.13 4.85
N THR A 24 18.71 4.46 4.95
CA THR A 24 19.70 4.41 3.87
C THR A 24 19.84 3.01 3.24
N PRO A 25 20.05 2.85 1.92
CA PRO A 25 20.22 1.55 1.25
C PRO A 25 21.62 0.93 1.48
N GLY A 26 22.08 0.92 2.73
CA GLY A 26 23.41 0.41 3.10
C GLY A 26 23.55 -0.06 4.55
N GLY A 27 22.45 -0.08 5.33
CA GLY A 27 22.41 -0.79 6.61
C GLY A 27 21.62 -2.08 6.43
N ASP A 28 21.95 -3.11 7.22
CA ASP A 28 21.35 -4.46 7.23
C ASP A 28 19.85 -4.49 7.64
N HIS A 29 19.11 -3.44 7.35
CA HIS A 29 17.68 -3.31 7.54
C HIS A 29 17.01 -3.66 6.22
N SER A 30 17.21 -4.90 5.77
CA SER A 30 16.28 -5.49 4.83
C SER A 30 14.90 -5.25 5.40
N PHE A 31 14.02 -4.58 4.66
CA PHE A 31 12.58 -4.60 4.90
C PHE A 31 12.08 -6.03 4.64
N GLY A 32 12.60 -6.98 5.40
CA GLY A 32 12.22 -8.38 5.43
C GLY A 32 10.91 -8.49 6.18
N GLY A 33 10.16 -9.54 5.86
CA GLY A 33 8.90 -9.79 6.54
C GLY A 33 9.11 -9.84 8.05
N SER A 34 8.09 -9.46 8.81
CA SER A 34 8.10 -9.61 10.26
C SER A 34 8.45 -11.05 10.73
N ASP A 35 8.21 -12.03 9.85
CA ASP A 35 8.51 -13.45 10.08
C ASP A 35 10.02 -13.76 10.09
N ASP A 36 10.81 -13.06 9.27
CA ASP A 36 12.27 -13.23 9.20
C ASP A 36 12.94 -12.77 10.51
N GLN A 37 12.52 -11.61 11.01
CA GLN A 37 13.02 -11.06 12.27
C GLN A 37 12.60 -11.91 13.48
N ALA A 38 11.37 -12.43 13.47
CA ALA A 38 10.87 -13.30 14.52
C ALA A 38 11.65 -14.64 14.57
N THR A 39 11.90 -15.26 13.41
CA THR A 39 12.63 -16.53 13.33
C THR A 39 14.09 -16.39 13.80
N ALA A 40 14.75 -15.29 13.43
CA ALA A 40 16.14 -15.04 13.82
C ALA A 40 16.31 -14.82 15.34
N MET A 41 15.32 -14.21 15.99
CA MET A 41 15.31 -14.02 17.45
C MET A 41 15.01 -15.34 18.17
N ILE A 42 14.03 -16.11 17.70
CA ILE A 42 13.64 -17.39 18.31
C ILE A 42 14.81 -18.38 18.29
N GLN A 43 15.55 -18.47 17.18
CA GLN A 43 16.74 -19.34 17.09
C GLN A 43 17.88 -18.94 18.02
N LYS A 44 17.97 -17.66 18.43
CA LYS A 44 19.00 -17.17 19.37
C LYS A 44 18.63 -17.41 20.84
N LEU A 45 17.34 -17.34 21.17
CA LEU A 45 16.87 -17.48 22.56
C LEU A 45 16.71 -18.94 23.01
N ASP A 46 16.39 -19.86 22.10
CA ASP A 46 16.26 -21.27 22.45
C ASP A 46 16.67 -22.19 21.27
N PRO A 47 17.87 -22.80 21.30
CA PRO A 47 18.33 -23.72 20.27
C PRO A 47 17.51 -25.02 20.20
N GLY A 48 16.66 -25.31 21.20
CA GLY A 48 15.76 -26.46 21.23
C GLY A 48 14.34 -26.19 20.70
N TYR A 49 14.04 -24.96 20.25
CA TYR A 49 12.68 -24.55 19.91
C TYR A 49 12.12 -25.33 18.70
N HIS A 50 11.10 -26.14 18.94
CA HIS A 50 10.33 -26.80 17.90
C HIS A 50 9.08 -25.99 17.56
N ARG A 51 9.00 -25.51 16.30
CA ARG A 51 7.84 -24.80 15.75
C ARG A 51 6.57 -25.63 15.97
N TRP A 52 5.68 -25.14 16.83
CA TRP A 52 4.35 -25.70 17.12
C TRP A 52 3.38 -25.55 15.95
N PHE A 53 3.73 -24.72 14.96
CA PHE A 53 2.99 -24.55 13.72
C PHE A 53 4.00 -24.43 12.56
N LYS A 54 3.86 -25.29 11.55
CA LYS A 54 4.57 -25.16 10.27
C LYS A 54 3.59 -24.59 9.26
N PRO A 55 3.97 -23.57 8.47
CA PRO A 55 3.14 -23.08 7.38
C PRO A 55 2.76 -24.25 6.47
N LEU A 56 1.46 -24.43 6.21
CA LEU A 56 0.96 -25.44 5.28
C LEU A 56 1.48 -25.21 3.85
N TRP A 57 1.86 -23.97 3.55
CA TRP A 57 2.48 -23.54 2.31
C TRP A 57 3.49 -22.44 2.62
N GLN A 58 4.76 -22.68 2.29
CA GLN A 58 5.79 -21.65 2.30
C GLN A 58 6.12 -21.37 0.83
N PRO A 59 6.05 -20.11 0.36
CA PRO A 59 6.47 -19.79 -0.99
C PRO A 59 7.94 -20.18 -1.19
N PRO A 60 8.28 -20.85 -2.30
CA PRO A 60 9.62 -21.40 -2.53
C PRO A 60 10.71 -20.34 -2.74
N SER A 61 10.33 -19.06 -2.87
CA SER A 61 11.25 -17.92 -3.04
C SER A 61 10.64 -16.62 -2.52
N SER A 62 11.48 -15.73 -1.98
CA SER A 62 11.14 -14.37 -1.56
C SER A 62 10.64 -13.48 -2.71
N GLU A 63 10.99 -13.83 -3.95
CA GLU A 63 10.49 -13.16 -5.15
C GLU A 63 9.00 -13.40 -5.35
N VAL A 64 8.52 -14.60 -5.02
CA VAL A 64 7.11 -14.97 -5.17
C VAL A 64 6.26 -14.27 -4.11
N GLU A 65 6.77 -14.10 -2.88
CA GLU A 65 6.11 -13.27 -1.87
C GLU A 65 5.96 -11.83 -2.34
N SER A 66 7.05 -11.23 -2.83
CA SER A 66 7.04 -9.86 -3.32
C SER A 66 6.08 -9.67 -4.50
N LEU A 67 5.99 -10.65 -5.41
CA LEU A 67 5.01 -10.65 -6.49
C LEU A 67 3.57 -10.72 -5.97
N LEU A 68 3.28 -11.56 -4.98
CA LEU A 68 1.95 -11.67 -4.39
C LEU A 68 1.53 -10.35 -3.74
N PHE A 69 2.43 -9.71 -2.98
CA PHE A 69 2.20 -8.39 -2.41
C PHE A 69 2.05 -7.30 -3.48
N GLY A 70 2.84 -7.37 -4.56
CA GLY A 70 2.74 -6.45 -5.69
C GLY A 70 1.39 -6.54 -6.41
N VAL A 71 0.87 -7.76 -6.63
CA VAL A 71 -0.46 -7.97 -7.21
C VAL A 71 -1.55 -7.47 -6.27
N GLN A 72 -1.46 -7.74 -4.96
CA GLN A 72 -2.39 -7.21 -3.97
C GLN A 72 -2.42 -5.68 -3.97
N ALA A 73 -1.24 -5.04 -4.02
CA ALA A 73 -1.11 -3.59 -4.11
C ALA A 73 -1.71 -3.04 -5.41
N ALA A 74 -1.47 -3.70 -6.55
CA ALA A 74 -2.03 -3.30 -7.85
C ALA A 74 -3.56 -3.37 -7.86
N ILE A 75 -4.16 -4.41 -7.30
CA ILE A 75 -5.62 -4.54 -7.17
C ILE A 75 -6.18 -3.44 -6.26
N GLY A 76 -5.54 -3.20 -5.11
CA GLY A 76 -5.94 -2.13 -4.18
C GLY A 76 -5.89 -0.74 -4.83
N ALA A 77 -4.79 -0.44 -5.53
CA ALA A 77 -4.63 0.81 -6.28
C ALA A 77 -5.66 0.95 -7.40
N GLY A 78 -5.96 -0.12 -8.13
CA GLY A 78 -6.99 -0.15 -9.17
C GLY A 78 -8.38 0.15 -8.62
N ALA A 79 -8.75 -0.46 -7.49
CA ALA A 79 -10.03 -0.21 -6.83
C ALA A 79 -10.17 1.25 -6.37
N VAL A 80 -9.14 1.80 -5.72
CA VAL A 80 -9.12 3.21 -5.28
C VAL A 80 -9.20 4.16 -6.49
N GLY A 81 -8.44 3.89 -7.55
CA GLY A 81 -8.45 4.67 -8.79
C GLY A 81 -9.83 4.66 -9.45
N TYR A 82 -10.49 3.51 -9.52
CA TYR A 82 -11.85 3.39 -10.07
C TYR A 82 -12.86 4.22 -9.27
N VAL A 83 -12.85 4.12 -7.94
CA VAL A 83 -13.78 4.88 -7.08
C VAL A 83 -13.57 6.38 -7.23
N LEU A 84 -12.31 6.84 -7.21
CA LEU A 84 -11.99 8.26 -7.40
C LEU A 84 -12.43 8.76 -8.79
N GLY A 85 -12.18 7.97 -9.84
CA GLY A 85 -12.62 8.28 -11.21
C GLY A 85 -14.14 8.34 -11.33
N TYR A 86 -14.84 7.39 -10.72
CA TYR A 86 -16.30 7.32 -10.72
C TYR A 86 -16.95 8.52 -10.02
N VAL A 87 -16.45 8.87 -8.83
CA VAL A 87 -16.92 10.05 -8.08
C VAL A 87 -16.64 11.34 -8.86
N ARG A 88 -15.49 11.43 -9.54
CA ARG A 88 -15.15 12.58 -10.38
C ARG A 88 -16.10 12.72 -11.57
N GLY A 89 -16.36 11.62 -12.29
CA GLY A 89 -17.26 11.60 -13.46
C GLY A 89 -18.71 11.95 -13.11
N ARG A 90 -19.22 11.50 -11.96
CA ARG A 90 -20.56 11.87 -11.48
C ARG A 90 -20.70 13.36 -11.18
N ARG A 91 -19.65 14.01 -10.64
CA ARG A 91 -19.66 15.46 -10.38
C ARG A 91 -19.66 16.25 -11.69
N THR A 92 -18.81 15.89 -12.65
CA THR A 92 -18.77 16.54 -13.97
C THR A 92 -20.10 16.45 -14.72
N LYS A 93 -20.81 15.32 -14.66
CA LYS A 93 -22.15 15.20 -15.26
C LYS A 93 -23.18 16.14 -14.62
N ARG A 94 -23.12 16.35 -13.30
CA ARG A 94 -24.05 17.22 -12.59
C ARG A 94 -23.78 18.70 -12.87
N ASP A 95 -22.50 19.07 -13.02
CA ASP A 95 -22.09 20.44 -13.33
C ASP A 95 -22.34 20.82 -14.80
N GLY A 96 -22.35 19.85 -15.73
CA GLY A 96 -22.71 20.04 -17.14
C GLY A 96 -24.20 20.32 -17.34
N VAL A 97 -25.06 19.53 -16.68
CA VAL A 97 -26.53 19.68 -16.79
C VAL A 97 -26.99 21.06 -16.30
N GLY A 98 -26.47 21.55 -15.18
CA GLY A 98 -26.87 22.88 -14.66
C GLY A 98 -26.38 24.08 -15.49
N ARG A 99 -25.45 23.88 -16.42
CA ARG A 99 -24.92 24.96 -17.30
C ARG A 99 -25.68 25.05 -18.61
N ASP A 100 -26.18 23.92 -19.11
CA ASP A 100 -27.02 23.85 -20.30
C ASP A 100 -28.44 24.39 -20.03
N ASP A 101 -28.92 24.22 -18.80
CA ASP A 101 -30.20 24.82 -18.36
C ASP A 101 -30.09 26.34 -18.19
N ALA A 102 -28.98 26.86 -17.64
CA ALA A 102 -28.75 28.29 -17.45
C ALA A 102 -28.41 29.05 -18.76
N ALA A 103 -28.12 28.36 -19.85
CA ALA A 103 -27.87 28.95 -21.17
C ALA A 103 -29.10 28.95 -22.09
N ARG A 104 -30.23 28.38 -21.62
CA ARG A 104 -31.50 28.32 -22.34
C ARG A 104 -32.54 29.34 -21.86
N ASP A 105 -32.22 30.11 -20.82
CA ASP A 105 -33.00 31.24 -20.29
C ASP A 105 -32.35 32.58 -20.68
#